data_AF-A0A821VF23-F1
#
_entry.id   AF-A0A821VF23-F1
#
_cell.length_a   1.000
_cell.length_b   1.000
_cell.length_c   1.000
_cell.angle_alpha   90.00
_cell.angle_beta   90.00
_cell.angle_gamma   90.00
#
_symmetry.space_group_name_H-M   'P 1'
#
loop_
_entity.id
_entity.type
_entity.pdbx_description
1 polymer ?
#
loop_
_entity_poly.entity_id
_entity_poly.type
_entity_poly.pdbx_seq_one_letter_code
_entity_poly.pdbx_strand_id
1 'polypeptide(L)'
;MSFSFFSFVILSIGLVLHLDAISSPIPPYTNYTYATELLPDLADLWWSIDDLRKEITFEFHIKTTGWIALGISPAGGMIGADIGLGWIDQSGQLHFEDRYAYGFYQPMVDNTTQDWFGLQGCELNGWTAIQFKRLLDTCDIMDYPIKSGTNIVIYAYSLKDPIIIDGKATIKYHGDRRYTRAIPLQSYANPPPESKFAGLDYFDFQLHNYSIPSNETTYHCTVYKVPAKFPKRRHAIAYKAIIDQANIDIVHHMLMYECNPSAIFDDENLPSGICDDLGEVLIPCPSNIATGWAINEFPDIAGYPVGGDFEIKYYVVQMHYNNMHLMSNRTDSSGIRFYLGNELRQYDIGYLTLGQDSDATAIAIPPYDDRLVIDSYCPALVTKVSNL
;
A
#
# COMPACT_ATOMS: atom_id res chain seq x y z
N MET A 1 -8.13 44.04 -49.52
CA MET A 1 -8.59 45.22 -48.77
C MET A 1 -9.34 44.72 -47.53
N SER A 2 -9.03 45.35 -46.40
CA SER A 2 -9.39 45.08 -45.00
C SER A 2 -10.83 44.63 -44.74
N PHE A 3 -11.04 43.76 -43.74
CA PHE A 3 -11.71 44.14 -42.49
C PHE A 3 -11.25 43.24 -41.33
N SER A 4 -10.96 43.91 -40.21
CA SER A 4 -10.50 43.38 -38.93
C SER A 4 -11.67 43.35 -37.94
N PHE A 5 -11.71 42.34 -37.07
CA PHE A 5 -12.32 42.45 -35.74
C PHE A 5 -11.45 41.69 -34.73
N PHE A 6 -11.04 42.42 -33.69
CA PHE A 6 -10.39 41.90 -32.49
C PHE A 6 -11.35 41.02 -31.68
N SER A 7 -10.86 39.91 -31.14
CA SER A 7 -11.39 39.38 -29.88
C SER A 7 -10.30 38.66 -29.09
N PHE A 8 -10.25 38.98 -27.81
CA PHE A 8 -9.32 38.46 -26.81
C PHE A 8 -9.50 36.94 -26.68
N VAL A 9 -8.41 36.18 -26.77
CA VAL A 9 -8.37 34.83 -26.18
C VAL A 9 -7.76 34.96 -24.80
N ILE A 10 -8.64 34.77 -23.83
CA ILE A 10 -8.37 34.67 -22.40
C ILE A 10 -7.32 33.58 -22.17
N LEU A 11 -6.36 33.92 -21.33
CA LEU A 11 -5.42 33.01 -20.70
C LEU A 11 -6.24 31.98 -19.89
N SER A 12 -6.40 30.76 -20.40
CA SER A 12 -6.61 29.60 -19.53
C SER A 12 -5.30 28.83 -19.50
N ILE A 13 -4.48 29.19 -18.50
CA ILE A 13 -3.51 28.28 -17.92
C ILE A 13 -4.33 27.12 -17.36
N GLY A 14 -4.62 26.14 -18.19
CA GLY A 14 -5.03 24.81 -17.78
C GLY A 14 -3.78 24.05 -17.37
N LEU A 15 -3.10 24.53 -16.33
CA LEU A 15 -2.17 23.73 -15.57
C LEU A 15 -3.03 22.71 -14.83
N VAL A 16 -3.41 21.62 -15.51
CA VAL A 16 -3.86 20.41 -14.84
C VAL A 16 -2.59 19.83 -14.23
N LEU A 17 -2.17 20.41 -13.11
CA LEU A 17 -1.42 19.65 -12.13
C LEU A 17 -2.43 18.63 -11.62
N HIS A 18 -2.37 17.41 -12.15
CA HIS A 18 -2.61 16.28 -11.28
C HIS A 18 -1.46 16.30 -10.27
N LEU A 19 -1.63 17.10 -9.21
CA LEU A 19 -0.89 16.89 -7.98
C LEU A 19 -1.32 15.53 -7.48
N ASP A 20 -0.32 14.70 -7.24
CA ASP A 20 -0.41 13.33 -6.79
C ASP A 20 -1.37 13.20 -5.59
N ALA A 21 -2.36 12.32 -5.72
CA ALA A 21 -3.19 11.68 -4.68
C ALA A 21 -3.14 12.30 -3.28
N ILE A 22 -3.79 13.46 -3.09
CA ILE A 22 -4.13 14.04 -1.78
C ILE A 22 -5.57 14.53 -1.88
N SER A 23 -6.41 14.07 -0.96
CA SER A 23 -7.85 14.33 -0.97
C SER A 23 -8.26 15.55 -0.13
N SER A 24 -7.47 15.90 0.87
CA SER A 24 -7.79 16.97 1.81
C SER A 24 -7.71 18.35 1.17
N PRO A 25 -8.71 19.22 1.38
CA PRO A 25 -8.66 20.62 0.94
C PRO A 25 -7.81 21.50 1.87
N ILE A 26 -7.32 20.96 2.99
CA ILE A 26 -6.50 21.66 3.97
C ILE A 26 -5.03 21.53 3.55
N PRO A 27 -4.30 22.63 3.30
CA PRO A 27 -2.87 22.55 3.01
C PRO A 27 -2.11 22.09 4.26
N PRO A 28 -1.05 21.29 4.12
CA PRO A 28 -0.27 20.86 5.26
C PRO A 28 0.38 22.05 5.97
N TYR A 29 0.47 22.03 7.30
CA TYR A 29 1.00 23.15 8.09
C TYR A 29 2.48 23.44 7.82
N THR A 30 3.23 22.43 7.39
CA THR A 30 4.66 22.53 7.11
C THR A 30 5.03 21.72 5.87
N ASN A 31 6.29 21.86 5.41
CA ASN A 31 6.81 21.02 4.34
C ASN A 31 7.25 19.68 4.90
N TYR A 32 6.60 18.60 4.45
CA TYR A 32 6.95 17.24 4.81
C TYR A 32 7.83 16.58 3.76
N THR A 33 8.65 15.64 4.22
CA THR A 33 9.50 14.83 3.34
C THR A 33 8.68 13.78 2.61
N TYR A 34 7.69 13.23 3.31
CA TYR A 34 6.87 12.12 2.82
C TYR A 34 5.38 12.45 2.93
N ALA A 35 4.61 11.89 2.01
CA ALA A 35 3.16 12.03 1.96
C ALA A 35 2.53 10.76 1.36
N THR A 36 1.33 10.43 1.80
CA THR A 36 0.53 9.37 1.19
C THR A 36 -0.96 9.59 1.44
N GLU A 37 -1.79 9.36 0.43
CA GLU A 37 -3.24 9.20 0.60
C GLU A 37 -3.52 7.81 1.18
N LEU A 38 -3.98 7.76 2.44
CA LEU A 38 -4.30 6.54 3.16
C LEU A 38 -5.54 5.86 2.59
N LEU A 39 -6.58 6.64 2.28
CA LEU A 39 -7.76 6.18 1.57
C LEU A 39 -8.32 7.32 0.70
N PRO A 40 -8.61 7.08 -0.59
CA PRO A 40 -9.16 8.08 -1.48
C PRO A 40 -10.41 8.76 -0.94
N ASP A 41 -10.47 10.08 -1.11
CA ASP A 41 -11.53 10.99 -0.67
C ASP A 41 -11.82 11.00 0.84
N LEU A 42 -10.96 10.35 1.65
CA LEU A 42 -11.19 10.18 3.09
C LEU A 42 -10.01 10.62 3.95
N ALA A 43 -8.78 10.16 3.67
CA ALA A 43 -7.69 10.25 4.64
C ALA A 43 -6.32 10.41 3.97
N ASP A 44 -5.53 11.36 4.47
CA ASP A 44 -4.18 11.67 4.00
C ASP A 44 -3.21 11.78 5.18
N LEU A 45 -1.97 11.35 4.97
CA LEU A 45 -0.91 11.38 5.98
C LEU A 45 0.37 11.97 5.40
N TRP A 46 0.94 12.92 6.13
CA TRP A 46 2.28 13.47 5.89
C TRP A 46 3.18 13.21 7.08
N TRP A 47 4.47 13.06 6.81
CA TRP A 47 5.46 12.98 7.88
C TRP A 47 6.87 13.35 7.46
N SER A 48 7.67 13.70 8.46
CA SER A 48 9.11 13.97 8.36
C SER A 48 9.80 13.37 9.58
N ILE A 49 11.04 12.92 9.38
CA ILE A 49 11.88 12.40 10.46
C ILE A 49 13.05 13.37 10.67
N ASP A 50 13.26 13.73 11.93
CA ASP A 50 14.47 14.40 12.38
C ASP A 50 15.44 13.34 12.91
N ASP A 51 16.42 12.98 12.09
CA ASP A 51 17.43 11.96 12.43
C ASP A 51 18.33 12.36 13.60
N LEU A 52 18.51 13.66 13.86
CA LEU A 52 19.33 14.15 14.97
C LEU A 52 18.57 14.03 16.29
N ARG A 53 17.28 14.37 16.28
CA ARG A 53 16.40 14.28 17.46
C ARG A 53 15.78 12.91 17.66
N LYS A 54 15.86 12.03 16.65
CA LYS A 54 15.15 10.74 16.60
C LYS A 54 13.66 10.94 16.83
N GLU A 55 13.08 11.93 16.15
CA GLU A 55 11.68 12.34 16.27
C GLU A 55 11.00 12.21 14.91
N ILE A 56 9.75 11.78 14.91
CA ILE A 56 8.87 11.82 13.74
C ILE A 56 7.75 12.84 14.01
N THR A 57 7.51 13.71 13.03
CA THR A 57 6.36 14.61 13.03
C THR A 57 5.39 14.14 11.96
N PHE A 58 4.15 13.92 12.36
CA PHE A 58 3.04 13.55 11.49
C PHE A 58 2.08 14.72 11.34
N GLU A 59 1.36 14.70 10.22
CA GLU A 59 0.14 15.45 10.04
C GLU A 59 -0.89 14.57 9.36
N PHE A 60 -2.01 14.39 10.03
CA PHE A 60 -3.06 13.46 9.64
C PHE A 60 -4.35 14.21 9.38
N HIS A 61 -4.83 14.11 8.14
CA HIS A 61 -6.08 14.70 7.71
C HIS A 61 -7.09 13.59 7.46
N ILE A 62 -8.30 13.74 8.00
CA ILE A 62 -9.39 12.81 7.70
C ILE A 62 -10.73 13.54 7.64
N LYS A 63 -11.60 13.10 6.73
CA LYS A 63 -12.88 13.73 6.44
C LYS A 63 -13.91 13.48 7.54
N THR A 64 -13.78 14.26 8.62
CA THR A 64 -14.71 14.29 9.73
C THR A 64 -14.70 15.64 10.47
N THR A 65 -15.61 15.81 11.42
CA THR A 65 -15.71 16.94 12.36
C THR A 65 -15.78 16.41 13.80
N GLY A 66 -14.90 15.47 14.11
CA GLY A 66 -14.95 14.69 15.33
C GLY A 66 -13.57 14.17 15.65
N TRP A 67 -13.47 13.28 16.64
CA TRP A 67 -12.15 12.77 17.00
C TRP A 67 -11.54 11.90 15.89
N ILE A 68 -10.22 12.00 15.79
CA ILE A 68 -9.37 11.23 14.88
C ILE A 68 -8.27 10.57 15.70
N ALA A 69 -7.86 9.36 15.31
CA ALA A 69 -6.77 8.65 15.95
C ALA A 69 -5.88 7.98 14.92
N LEU A 70 -4.57 8.03 15.16
CA LEU A 70 -3.55 7.33 14.40
C LEU A 70 -2.67 6.58 15.40
N GLY A 71 -2.38 5.32 15.12
CA GLY A 71 -1.52 4.52 15.97
C GLY A 71 -0.59 3.61 15.20
N ILE A 72 0.47 3.18 15.88
CA ILE A 72 1.41 2.17 15.40
C ILE A 72 1.05 0.86 16.09
N SER A 73 0.82 -0.18 15.28
CA SER A 73 0.35 -1.47 15.77
C SER A 73 1.38 -2.58 15.49
N PRO A 74 1.58 -3.51 16.43
CA PRO A 74 2.40 -4.70 16.19
C PRO A 74 1.84 -5.62 15.10
N ALA A 75 0.50 -5.68 14.96
CA ALA A 75 -0.19 -6.69 14.15
C ALA A 75 -1.33 -6.12 13.28
N GLY A 76 -1.51 -4.80 13.23
CA GLY A 76 -2.60 -4.14 12.50
C GLY A 76 -3.96 -4.14 13.19
N GLY A 77 -4.04 -4.66 14.42
CA GLY A 77 -5.19 -4.58 15.31
C GLY A 77 -5.00 -3.58 16.46
N MET A 78 -6.01 -3.45 17.33
CA MET A 78 -5.92 -2.57 18.50
C MET A 78 -4.95 -3.09 19.57
N ILE A 79 -4.86 -4.40 19.79
CA ILE A 79 -4.07 -4.94 20.90
C ILE A 79 -2.59 -4.60 20.71
N GLY A 80 -2.02 -3.94 21.71
CA GLY A 80 -0.63 -3.48 21.72
C GLY A 80 -0.38 -2.23 20.87
N ALA A 81 -1.43 -1.59 20.36
CA ALA A 81 -1.28 -0.38 19.57
C ALA A 81 -1.08 0.84 20.45
N ASP A 82 -0.15 1.66 20.00
CA ASP A 82 0.30 2.91 20.59
C ASP A 82 -0.26 4.05 19.73
N ILE A 83 -1.11 4.92 20.32
CA ILE A 83 -2.11 5.72 19.62
C ILE A 83 -2.10 7.17 20.08
N GLY A 84 -1.90 8.09 19.13
CA GLY A 84 -2.27 9.49 19.29
C GLY A 84 -3.72 9.73 18.89
N LEU A 85 -4.53 10.30 19.80
CA LEU A 85 -5.93 10.66 19.57
C LEU A 85 -6.13 12.16 19.77
N GLY A 86 -6.83 12.82 18.85
CA GLY A 86 -7.14 14.24 18.99
C GLY A 86 -8.47 14.66 18.37
N TRP A 87 -8.94 15.84 18.79
CA TRP A 87 -10.15 16.50 18.26
C TRP A 87 -10.04 18.02 18.43
N ILE A 88 -10.86 18.76 17.68
CA ILE A 88 -10.96 20.22 17.80
C ILE A 88 -12.29 20.52 18.48
N ASP A 89 -12.26 21.19 19.63
CA ASP A 89 -13.50 21.52 20.32
C ASP A 89 -14.25 22.69 19.65
N GLN A 90 -15.44 22.98 20.18
CA GLN A 90 -16.30 24.05 19.66
C GLN A 90 -15.67 25.47 19.74
N SER A 91 -14.62 25.65 20.54
CA SER A 91 -13.86 26.91 20.62
C SER A 91 -12.71 26.98 19.61
N GLY A 92 -12.46 25.90 18.87
CA GLY A 92 -11.33 25.76 17.95
C GLY A 92 -10.05 25.30 18.64
N GLN A 93 -10.12 24.86 19.90
CA GLN A 93 -8.95 24.37 20.63
C GLN A 93 -8.67 22.91 20.29
N LEU A 94 -7.41 22.61 20.00
CA LEU A 94 -6.92 21.23 19.88
C LEU A 94 -6.87 20.58 21.27
N HIS A 95 -7.45 19.40 21.36
CA HIS A 95 -7.23 18.43 22.44
C HIS A 95 -6.51 17.22 21.86
N PHE A 96 -5.49 16.73 22.57
CA PHE A 96 -4.68 15.61 22.11
C PHE A 96 -4.27 14.74 23.30
N GLU A 97 -4.38 13.44 23.12
CA GLU A 97 -4.11 12.43 24.15
C GLU A 97 -3.27 11.30 23.56
N ASP A 98 -2.31 10.88 24.36
CA ASP A 98 -1.54 9.66 24.16
C ASP A 98 -2.27 8.49 24.81
N ARG A 99 -2.45 7.40 24.06
CA ARG A 99 -3.27 6.28 24.48
C ARG A 99 -2.66 4.95 24.05
N TYR A 100 -2.77 3.97 24.94
CA TYR A 100 -2.38 2.59 24.67
C TYR A 100 -3.57 1.63 24.70
N ALA A 101 -3.60 0.71 23.73
CA ALA A 101 -4.69 -0.22 23.54
C ALA A 101 -4.32 -1.64 24.04
N TYR A 102 -4.78 -1.96 25.24
CA TYR A 102 -4.61 -3.28 25.85
C TYR A 102 -5.51 -4.39 25.25
N GLY A 103 -6.52 -4.02 24.47
CA GLY A 103 -7.59 -4.91 24.04
C GLY A 103 -8.50 -4.29 22.98
N PHE A 104 -9.54 -5.01 22.59
CA PHE A 104 -10.59 -4.51 21.69
C PHE A 104 -11.64 -3.66 22.43
N TYR A 105 -11.17 -2.74 23.27
CA TYR A 105 -11.97 -1.78 24.03
C TYR A 105 -11.29 -0.41 23.99
N GLN A 106 -11.93 0.60 24.58
CA GLN A 106 -11.42 1.98 24.55
C GLN A 106 -9.95 2.03 25.02
N PRO A 107 -9.02 2.53 24.18
CA PRO A 107 -7.61 2.70 24.56
C PRO A 107 -7.51 3.58 25.80
N MET A 108 -6.66 3.18 26.75
CA MET A 108 -6.48 3.93 28.00
C MET A 108 -5.50 5.08 27.75
N VAL A 109 -5.72 6.21 28.41
CA VAL A 109 -4.75 7.31 28.39
C VAL A 109 -3.45 6.83 29.04
N ASP A 110 -2.32 7.05 28.36
CA ASP A 110 -1.02 6.86 28.97
C ASP A 110 -0.83 7.96 30.03
N ASN A 111 -0.83 7.54 31.29
CA ASN A 111 -0.63 8.42 32.43
C ASN A 111 0.77 8.25 33.04
N THR A 112 1.58 7.35 32.48
CA THR A 112 2.93 7.04 32.94
C THR A 112 3.95 7.93 32.25
N THR A 113 3.85 8.01 30.93
CA THR A 113 4.68 8.86 30.08
C THR A 113 3.81 9.46 28.98
N GLN A 114 4.20 10.64 28.51
CA GLN A 114 3.48 11.35 27.46
C GLN A 114 4.46 11.48 26.32
N ASP A 115 4.28 10.66 25.30
CA ASP A 115 5.24 10.50 24.21
C ASP A 115 4.70 11.03 22.88
N TRP A 116 3.40 11.31 22.82
CA TRP A 116 2.72 11.92 21.67
C TRP A 116 2.22 13.34 21.90
N PHE A 117 2.88 14.29 21.26
CA PHE A 117 2.58 15.70 21.45
C PHE A 117 1.78 16.27 20.29
N GLY A 118 0.52 16.64 20.54
CA GLY A 118 -0.27 17.47 19.63
C GLY A 118 0.36 18.86 19.51
N LEU A 119 0.58 19.33 18.28
CA LEU A 119 1.20 20.63 17.99
C LEU A 119 0.14 21.67 17.63
N GLN A 120 -0.71 21.34 16.67
CA GLN A 120 -1.78 22.20 16.18
C GLN A 120 -2.80 21.38 15.39
N GLY A 121 -4.00 21.92 15.27
CA GLY A 121 -5.04 21.29 14.47
C GLY A 121 -6.17 22.24 14.14
N CYS A 122 -6.95 21.89 13.13
CA CYS A 122 -8.11 22.66 12.70
C CYS A 122 -9.17 21.77 12.08
N GLU A 123 -10.39 22.31 12.01
CA GLU A 123 -11.46 21.75 11.20
C GLU A 123 -11.84 22.72 10.08
N LEU A 124 -11.89 22.21 8.85
CA LEU A 124 -12.30 23.00 7.69
C LEU A 124 -13.02 22.11 6.68
N ASN A 125 -14.17 22.55 6.18
CA ASN A 125 -14.93 21.87 5.13
C ASN A 125 -15.24 20.38 5.42
N GLY A 126 -15.50 20.04 6.68
CA GLY A 126 -15.79 18.67 7.09
C GLY A 126 -14.56 17.77 7.18
N TRP A 127 -13.36 18.34 7.22
CA TRP A 127 -12.11 17.66 7.49
C TRP A 127 -11.55 18.11 8.83
N THR A 128 -10.95 17.17 9.56
CA THR A 128 -10.14 17.41 10.75
C THR A 128 -8.69 17.16 10.38
N ALA A 129 -7.83 18.12 10.68
CA ALA A 129 -6.39 18.08 10.40
C ALA A 129 -5.62 18.30 11.70
N ILE A 130 -4.78 17.35 12.09
CA ILE A 130 -3.96 17.45 13.31
C ILE A 130 -2.51 17.12 13.00
N GLN A 131 -1.61 18.03 13.42
CA GLN A 131 -0.17 17.82 13.44
C GLN A 131 0.25 17.39 14.85
N PHE A 132 1.04 16.32 14.94
CA PHE A 132 1.55 15.79 16.20
C PHE A 132 2.91 15.12 15.99
N LYS A 133 3.63 14.85 17.07
CA LYS A 133 4.98 14.28 17.01
C LYS A 133 5.28 13.33 18.16
N ARG A 134 6.23 12.44 17.95
CA ARG A 134 6.75 11.51 18.96
C ARG A 134 8.20 11.13 18.65
N LEU A 135 8.91 10.61 19.65
CA LEU A 135 10.19 9.95 19.42
C LEU A 135 10.01 8.65 18.62
N LEU A 136 11.02 8.27 17.84
CA LEU A 136 11.05 7.01 17.10
C LEU A 136 11.07 5.80 18.03
N ASP A 137 11.77 5.93 19.16
CA ASP A 137 11.82 4.95 20.24
C ASP A 137 11.83 5.74 21.55
N THR A 138 10.80 5.55 22.36
CA THR A 138 10.55 6.26 23.62
C THR A 138 11.12 5.50 24.81
N CYS A 139 11.52 4.23 24.59
CA CYS A 139 11.90 3.28 25.64
C CYS A 139 10.80 3.03 26.69
N ASP A 140 9.55 3.39 26.38
CA ASP A 140 8.38 3.04 27.19
C ASP A 140 7.82 1.67 26.75
N ILE A 141 7.37 0.89 27.74
CA ILE A 141 6.81 -0.45 27.53
C ILE A 141 5.39 -0.40 26.93
N MET A 142 4.71 0.74 27.05
CA MET A 142 3.41 0.97 26.42
C MET A 142 3.53 1.55 25.01
N ASP A 143 4.75 1.81 24.55
CA ASP A 143 4.98 2.35 23.22
C ASP A 143 5.50 1.31 22.23
N TYR A 144 5.07 1.46 20.99
CA TYR A 144 5.57 0.65 19.90
C TYR A 144 6.67 1.40 19.14
N PRO A 145 7.93 0.93 19.17
CA PRO A 145 9.03 1.62 18.52
C PRO A 145 8.86 1.61 17.01
N ILE A 146 9.00 2.78 16.39
CA ILE A 146 9.04 2.94 14.94
C ILE A 146 10.44 2.55 14.48
N LYS A 147 10.56 1.38 13.86
CA LYS A 147 11.82 0.82 13.37
C LYS A 147 11.95 0.98 11.86
N SER A 148 13.18 0.83 11.37
CA SER A 148 13.42 0.74 9.93
C SER A 148 12.70 -0.48 9.36
N GLY A 149 12.16 -0.35 8.14
CA GLY A 149 11.27 -1.32 7.53
C GLY A 149 9.80 -0.91 7.65
N THR A 150 8.91 -1.87 7.40
CA THR A 150 7.46 -1.63 7.35
C THR A 150 6.87 -1.50 8.75
N ASN A 151 6.17 -0.40 9.00
CA ASN A 151 5.39 -0.16 10.20
C ASN A 151 3.91 -0.34 9.87
N ILE A 152 3.12 -0.93 10.78
CA ILE A 152 1.68 -1.07 10.56
C ILE A 152 0.98 0.10 11.23
N VAL A 153 0.47 1.03 10.43
CA VAL A 153 -0.30 2.19 10.88
C VAL A 153 -1.77 1.80 10.91
N ILE A 154 -2.41 1.99 12.06
CA ILE A 154 -3.87 1.90 12.19
C ILE A 154 -4.42 3.31 12.35
N TYR A 155 -5.62 3.56 11.83
CA TYR A 155 -6.30 4.83 12.05
C TYR A 155 -7.81 4.63 12.15
N ALA A 156 -8.45 5.48 12.95
CA ALA A 156 -9.88 5.44 13.18
C ALA A 156 -10.41 6.85 13.42
N TYR A 157 -11.71 7.04 13.21
CA TYR A 157 -12.34 8.32 13.46
C TYR A 157 -13.82 8.19 13.83
N SER A 158 -14.36 9.28 14.37
CA SER A 158 -15.76 9.44 14.74
C SER A 158 -16.33 10.71 14.13
N LEU A 159 -17.63 10.70 13.85
CA LEU A 159 -18.38 11.88 13.40
C LEU A 159 -18.73 12.86 14.53
N LYS A 160 -18.22 12.62 15.74
CA LYS A 160 -18.51 13.39 16.94
C LYS A 160 -17.29 13.48 17.83
N ASP A 161 -17.08 14.65 18.41
CA ASP A 161 -16.11 14.87 19.46
C ASP A 161 -16.40 14.02 20.70
N PRO A 162 -15.37 13.76 21.53
CA PRO A 162 -15.55 13.16 22.84
C PRO A 162 -16.42 14.03 23.74
N ILE A 163 -17.15 13.39 24.63
CA ILE A 163 -17.88 14.08 25.70
C ILE A 163 -17.00 14.08 26.93
N ILE A 164 -16.74 15.26 27.49
CA ILE A 164 -15.97 15.38 28.74
C ILE A 164 -16.88 15.10 29.93
N ILE A 165 -16.56 14.06 30.69
CA ILE A 165 -17.25 13.67 31.92
C ILE A 165 -16.19 13.59 33.03
N ASP A 166 -16.38 14.35 34.11
CA ASP A 166 -15.43 14.44 35.24
C ASP A 166 -13.97 14.73 34.81
N GLY A 167 -13.82 15.62 33.82
CA GLY A 167 -12.50 16.00 33.29
C GLY A 167 -11.84 14.95 32.39
N LYS A 168 -12.56 13.87 32.02
CA LYS A 168 -12.06 12.81 31.14
C LYS A 168 -12.84 12.75 29.83
N ALA A 169 -12.13 12.62 28.72
CA ALA A 169 -12.73 12.42 27.41
C ALA A 169 -13.31 11.01 27.29
N THR A 170 -14.63 10.93 27.08
CA THR A 170 -15.32 9.69 26.74
C THR A 170 -15.31 9.52 25.24
N ILE A 171 -14.50 8.57 24.75
CA ILE A 171 -14.29 8.33 23.33
C ILE A 171 -15.42 7.44 22.80
N LYS A 172 -16.23 7.98 21.89
CA LYS A 172 -17.30 7.20 21.25
C LYS A 172 -16.70 6.18 20.29
N TYR A 173 -17.21 4.95 20.29
CA TYR A 173 -16.78 3.88 19.38
C TYR A 173 -16.84 4.31 17.90
N HIS A 174 -15.76 4.04 17.16
CA HIS A 174 -15.62 4.40 15.75
C HIS A 174 -16.55 3.61 14.81
N GLY A 175 -17.03 2.42 15.21
CA GLY A 175 -17.76 1.55 14.28
C GLY A 175 -16.85 1.03 13.17
N ASP A 176 -17.33 0.97 11.94
CA ASP A 176 -16.55 0.50 10.78
C ASP A 176 -15.61 1.57 10.17
N ARG A 177 -15.50 2.73 10.81
CA ARG A 177 -14.56 3.81 10.47
C ARG A 177 -13.16 3.55 11.04
N ARG A 178 -12.59 2.40 10.67
CA ARG A 178 -11.28 1.93 11.13
C ARG A 178 -10.54 1.26 9.98
N TYR A 179 -9.26 1.53 9.86
CA TYR A 179 -8.45 1.10 8.73
C TYR A 179 -7.02 0.81 9.18
N THR A 180 -6.31 0.05 8.35
CA THR A 180 -4.95 -0.40 8.60
C THR A 180 -4.14 -0.25 7.32
N ARG A 181 -2.90 0.26 7.42
CA ARG A 181 -1.99 0.37 6.30
C ARG A 181 -0.55 0.09 6.70
N ALA A 182 0.15 -0.70 5.89
CA ALA A 182 1.57 -0.96 6.04
C ALA A 182 2.38 0.18 5.38
N ILE A 183 3.18 0.90 6.16
CA ILE A 183 3.94 2.08 5.71
C ILE A 183 5.39 2.00 6.22
N PRO A 184 6.41 2.04 5.34
CA PRO A 184 7.81 2.11 5.77
C PRO A 184 8.20 3.52 6.22
N LEU A 185 7.73 3.96 7.39
CA LEU A 185 7.85 5.34 7.88
C LEU A 185 9.28 5.92 7.83
N GLN A 186 10.32 5.12 8.06
CA GLN A 186 11.72 5.60 8.04
C GLN A 186 12.39 5.66 6.66
N SER A 187 11.84 4.98 5.67
CA SER A 187 12.49 4.82 4.37
C SER A 187 11.48 4.86 3.23
N TYR A 188 10.44 5.67 3.41
CA TYR A 188 9.36 5.77 2.44
C TYR A 188 9.89 6.47 1.20
N ALA A 189 10.25 5.71 0.18
CA ALA A 189 10.38 6.30 -1.14
C ALA A 189 8.96 6.70 -1.56
N ASN A 190 8.70 8.01 -1.71
CA ASN A 190 7.49 8.43 -2.40
C ASN A 190 7.47 7.68 -3.74
N PRO A 191 6.36 7.00 -4.08
CA PRO A 191 6.27 6.39 -5.39
C PRO A 191 6.54 7.49 -6.43
N PRO A 192 7.39 7.22 -7.42
CA PRO A 192 7.71 8.23 -8.44
C PRO A 192 6.41 8.69 -9.12
N PRO A 193 6.27 10.01 -9.38
CA PRO A 193 5.05 10.56 -9.96
C PRO A 193 4.80 9.91 -11.32
N GLU A 194 3.54 9.68 -11.67
CA GLU A 194 3.18 8.99 -12.92
C GLU A 194 3.72 9.72 -14.17
N SER A 195 3.87 11.05 -14.07
CA SER A 195 4.50 11.89 -15.10
C SER A 195 5.92 11.44 -15.47
N LYS A 196 6.67 10.80 -14.55
CA LYS A 196 8.01 10.24 -14.83
C LYS A 196 7.98 9.15 -15.90
N PHE A 197 6.86 8.43 -16.00
CA PHE A 197 6.67 7.33 -16.96
C PHE A 197 5.85 7.74 -18.17
N ALA A 198 5.48 9.02 -18.28
CA ALA A 198 4.70 9.53 -19.39
C ALA A 198 5.45 9.34 -20.72
N GLY A 199 4.77 8.76 -21.71
CA GLY A 199 5.32 8.50 -23.05
C GLY A 199 6.19 7.25 -23.16
N LEU A 200 6.42 6.51 -22.07
CA LEU A 200 7.05 5.19 -22.15
C LEU A 200 6.08 4.15 -22.70
N ASP A 201 6.64 3.16 -23.40
CA ASP A 201 5.90 1.94 -23.72
C ASP A 201 5.49 1.22 -22.44
N TYR A 202 4.33 0.57 -22.45
CA TYR A 202 3.88 -0.25 -21.33
C TYR A 202 3.21 -1.54 -21.79
N PHE A 203 3.11 -2.47 -20.83
CA PHE A 203 2.38 -3.71 -20.95
C PHE A 203 1.52 -3.96 -19.71
N ASP A 204 0.26 -4.33 -19.94
CA ASP A 204 -0.72 -4.59 -18.89
C ASP A 204 -1.08 -6.07 -18.83
N PHE A 205 -0.98 -6.61 -17.63
CA PHE A 205 -1.50 -7.91 -17.22
C PHE A 205 -2.80 -7.65 -16.48
N GLN A 206 -3.89 -7.45 -17.23
CA GLN A 206 -5.14 -6.90 -16.70
C GLN A 206 -6.30 -7.85 -16.97
N LEU A 207 -7.19 -7.97 -15.98
CA LEU A 207 -8.48 -8.63 -16.17
C LEU A 207 -9.40 -7.77 -17.04
N HIS A 208 -10.37 -8.41 -17.68
CA HIS A 208 -11.34 -7.71 -18.50
C HIS A 208 -12.75 -8.10 -18.07
N ASN A 209 -13.38 -7.23 -17.27
CA ASN A 209 -14.75 -7.40 -16.80
C ASN A 209 -14.98 -8.78 -16.12
N TYR A 210 -14.03 -9.21 -15.30
CA TYR A 210 -14.11 -10.47 -14.57
C TYR A 210 -15.22 -10.40 -13.52
N SER A 211 -16.16 -11.35 -13.52
CA SER A 211 -17.21 -11.42 -12.50
C SER A 211 -16.66 -12.02 -11.22
N ILE A 212 -16.54 -11.22 -10.17
CA ILE A 212 -16.00 -11.64 -8.87
C ILE A 212 -17.06 -12.52 -8.17
N PRO A 213 -16.70 -13.75 -7.72
CA PRO A 213 -17.56 -14.57 -6.88
C PRO A 213 -17.92 -13.87 -5.57
N SER A 214 -19.11 -14.15 -5.03
CA SER A 214 -19.57 -13.63 -3.73
C SER A 214 -19.03 -14.43 -2.55
N ASN A 215 -17.84 -15.03 -2.67
CA ASN A 215 -17.17 -15.77 -1.60
C ASN A 215 -16.33 -14.82 -0.76
N GLU A 216 -16.14 -15.15 0.53
CA GLU A 216 -15.32 -14.33 1.45
C GLU A 216 -13.89 -14.14 0.93
N THR A 217 -13.29 -15.20 0.42
CA THR A 217 -11.94 -15.20 -0.13
C THR A 217 -11.95 -15.81 -1.52
N THR A 218 -11.34 -15.13 -2.50
CA THR A 218 -11.19 -15.64 -3.87
C THR A 218 -9.77 -15.39 -4.37
N TYR A 219 -9.12 -16.45 -4.87
CA TYR A 219 -7.88 -16.35 -5.63
C TYR A 219 -8.16 -16.66 -7.10
N HIS A 220 -8.02 -15.65 -7.95
CA HIS A 220 -8.20 -15.76 -9.39
C HIS A 220 -6.85 -15.73 -10.09
N CYS A 221 -6.58 -16.68 -10.97
CA CYS A 221 -5.34 -16.80 -11.72
C CYS A 221 -5.61 -16.65 -13.21
N THR A 222 -4.78 -15.85 -13.88
CA THR A 222 -4.83 -15.66 -15.34
C THR A 222 -3.44 -15.78 -15.93
N VAL A 223 -3.30 -16.60 -16.97
CA VAL A 223 -2.08 -16.71 -17.75
C VAL A 223 -2.04 -15.60 -18.79
N TYR A 224 -0.92 -14.89 -18.85
CA TYR A 224 -0.64 -13.87 -19.85
C TYR A 224 0.59 -14.24 -20.65
N LYS A 225 0.56 -13.93 -21.94
CA LYS A 225 1.72 -14.02 -22.82
C LYS A 225 2.36 -12.65 -23.00
N VAL A 226 3.69 -12.61 -23.05
CA VAL A 226 4.41 -11.39 -23.45
C VAL A 226 3.98 -10.97 -24.86
N PRO A 227 3.55 -9.72 -25.09
CA PRO A 227 3.03 -9.29 -26.39
C PRO A 227 4.05 -9.38 -27.50
N ALA A 228 3.63 -9.84 -28.68
CA ALA A 228 4.46 -9.90 -29.88
C ALA A 228 4.98 -8.52 -30.34
N LYS A 229 4.36 -7.41 -29.90
CA LYS A 229 4.82 -6.04 -30.17
C LYS A 229 6.19 -5.71 -29.54
N PHE A 230 6.71 -6.57 -28.67
CA PHE A 230 8.05 -6.46 -28.10
C PHE A 230 8.97 -7.59 -28.62
N PRO A 231 9.34 -7.58 -29.92
CA PRO A 231 10.13 -8.64 -30.54
C PRO A 231 11.61 -8.60 -30.14
N LYS A 232 12.06 -7.52 -29.50
CA LYS A 232 13.39 -7.37 -28.93
C LYS A 232 13.26 -7.31 -27.41
N ARG A 233 14.30 -7.77 -26.74
CA ARG A 233 14.38 -7.69 -25.28
C ARG A 233 14.38 -6.25 -24.82
N ARG A 234 13.61 -5.99 -23.78
CA ARG A 234 13.44 -4.70 -23.11
C ARG A 234 13.61 -4.90 -21.61
N HIS A 235 13.82 -3.81 -20.90
CA HIS A 235 13.76 -3.77 -19.45
C HIS A 235 12.50 -3.05 -19.01
N ALA A 236 11.65 -3.72 -18.24
CA ALA A 236 10.72 -3.01 -17.39
C ALA A 236 11.52 -2.28 -16.31
N ILE A 237 11.29 -0.97 -16.17
CA ILE A 237 12.02 -0.09 -15.25
C ILE A 237 11.17 0.34 -14.06
N ALA A 238 9.86 0.10 -14.14
CA ALA A 238 8.92 0.28 -13.05
C ALA A 238 7.69 -0.58 -13.31
N TYR A 239 6.92 -0.81 -12.26
CA TYR A 239 5.60 -1.40 -12.38
C TYR A 239 4.61 -0.72 -11.42
N LYS A 240 3.32 -0.83 -11.75
CA LYS A 240 2.24 -0.40 -10.87
C LYS A 240 1.07 -1.37 -10.88
N ALA A 241 0.29 -1.34 -9.82
CA ALA A 241 -1.06 -1.88 -9.82
C ALA A 241 -2.00 -0.99 -10.64
N ILE A 242 -2.86 -1.63 -11.43
CA ILE A 242 -4.08 -1.05 -11.97
C ILE A 242 -5.21 -1.58 -11.10
N ILE A 243 -5.88 -0.71 -10.36
CA ILE A 243 -7.01 -1.09 -9.51
C ILE A 243 -8.27 -0.49 -10.11
N ASP A 244 -9.27 -1.34 -10.35
CA ASP A 244 -10.63 -0.88 -10.60
C ASP A 244 -11.11 -0.18 -9.33
N GLN A 245 -11.40 1.12 -9.42
CA GLN A 245 -11.77 1.93 -8.26
C GLN A 245 -13.04 1.42 -7.59
N ALA A 246 -13.91 0.74 -8.33
CA ALA A 246 -15.06 0.10 -7.75
C ALA A 246 -14.67 -1.01 -6.75
N ASN A 247 -13.46 -1.58 -6.83
CA ASN A 247 -12.95 -2.73 -6.07
C ASN A 247 -11.74 -2.46 -5.20
N ILE A 248 -11.40 -1.20 -4.95
CA ILE A 248 -10.31 -0.82 -4.05
C ILE A 248 -10.49 -1.36 -2.61
N ASP A 249 -11.73 -1.62 -2.21
CA ASP A 249 -12.11 -2.17 -0.91
C ASP A 249 -11.89 -3.68 -0.77
N ILE A 250 -11.82 -4.43 -1.89
CA ILE A 250 -11.76 -5.90 -1.86
C ILE A 250 -10.55 -6.50 -2.56
N VAL A 251 -9.87 -5.78 -3.47
CA VAL A 251 -8.60 -6.24 -4.04
C VAL A 251 -7.53 -6.18 -2.95
N HIS A 252 -7.16 -7.34 -2.41
CA HIS A 252 -6.29 -7.43 -1.23
C HIS A 252 -4.81 -7.50 -1.60
N HIS A 253 -4.44 -8.31 -2.61
CA HIS A 253 -3.11 -8.28 -3.20
C HIS A 253 -3.10 -8.86 -4.62
N MET A 254 -2.04 -8.55 -5.37
CA MET A 254 -1.71 -9.16 -6.65
C MET A 254 -0.30 -9.72 -6.61
N LEU A 255 -0.13 -10.91 -7.16
CA LEU A 255 1.16 -11.56 -7.35
C LEU A 255 1.31 -11.96 -8.80
N MET A 256 2.51 -11.79 -9.35
CA MET A 256 2.84 -12.28 -10.68
C MET A 256 3.93 -13.34 -10.59
N TYR A 257 3.75 -14.45 -11.28
CA TYR A 257 4.68 -15.58 -11.32
C TYR A 257 5.24 -15.78 -12.72
N GLU A 258 6.52 -16.12 -12.80
CA GLU A 258 7.17 -16.52 -14.05
C GLU A 258 6.84 -17.98 -14.37
N CYS A 259 6.47 -18.26 -15.62
CA CYS A 259 6.38 -19.64 -16.08
C CYS A 259 7.74 -20.19 -16.50
N ASN A 260 7.93 -21.51 -16.43
CA ASN A 260 9.14 -22.14 -16.96
C ASN A 260 9.37 -21.75 -18.43
N PRO A 261 10.63 -21.58 -18.88
CA PRO A 261 10.94 -21.27 -20.29
C PRO A 261 10.35 -22.24 -21.32
N SER A 262 10.12 -23.49 -20.89
CA SER A 262 9.53 -24.56 -21.69
C SER A 262 8.01 -24.64 -21.62
N ALA A 263 7.34 -23.75 -20.87
CA ALA A 263 5.89 -23.72 -20.79
C ALA A 263 5.27 -23.39 -22.15
N ILE A 264 4.23 -24.13 -22.52
CA ILE A 264 3.50 -23.98 -23.78
C ILE A 264 2.01 -23.94 -23.44
N PHE A 265 1.34 -22.85 -23.82
CA PHE A 265 -0.10 -22.69 -23.71
C PHE A 265 -0.70 -22.45 -25.10
N ASP A 266 -2.00 -22.69 -25.23
CA ASP A 266 -2.76 -22.22 -26.38
C ASP A 266 -2.94 -20.71 -26.28
N ASP A 267 -2.27 -19.96 -27.16
CA ASP A 267 -2.29 -18.50 -27.18
C ASP A 267 -3.70 -17.92 -27.40
N GLU A 268 -4.57 -18.67 -28.08
CA GLU A 268 -5.95 -18.22 -28.35
C GLU A 268 -6.86 -18.42 -27.14
N ASN A 269 -6.49 -19.32 -26.21
CA ASN A 269 -7.29 -19.71 -25.05
C ASN A 269 -6.42 -19.83 -23.81
N LEU A 270 -5.77 -18.73 -23.43
CA LEU A 270 -4.94 -18.70 -22.22
C LEU A 270 -5.79 -19.00 -20.97
N PRO A 271 -5.31 -19.88 -20.06
CA PRO A 271 -6.05 -20.24 -18.85
C PRO A 271 -6.39 -19.04 -17.97
N SER A 272 -7.65 -18.96 -17.53
CA SER A 272 -8.12 -17.96 -16.57
C SER A 272 -9.22 -18.56 -15.71
N GLY A 273 -9.11 -18.50 -14.39
CA GLY A 273 -10.04 -19.21 -13.50
C GLY A 273 -9.65 -19.11 -12.03
N ILE A 274 -10.41 -19.80 -11.18
CA ILE A 274 -10.02 -19.96 -9.77
C ILE A 274 -8.69 -20.73 -9.73
N CYS A 275 -7.72 -20.21 -8.96
CA CYS A 275 -6.37 -20.76 -8.96
C CYS A 275 -6.34 -22.26 -8.63
N ASP A 276 -7.12 -22.69 -7.64
CA ASP A 276 -7.20 -24.09 -7.20
C ASP A 276 -7.74 -25.01 -8.31
N ASP A 277 -8.73 -24.54 -9.08
CA ASP A 277 -9.33 -25.29 -10.19
C ASP A 277 -8.35 -25.44 -11.38
N LEU A 278 -7.38 -24.51 -11.49
CA LEU A 278 -6.36 -24.54 -12.54
C LEU A 278 -5.10 -25.33 -12.16
N GLY A 279 -5.05 -25.96 -10.98
CA GLY A 279 -3.84 -26.53 -10.39
C GLY A 279 -2.96 -27.33 -11.36
N GLU A 280 -3.52 -28.31 -12.09
CA GLU A 280 -2.74 -29.12 -13.05
C GLU A 280 -2.24 -28.31 -14.26
N VAL A 281 -3.04 -27.34 -14.73
CA VAL A 281 -2.72 -26.49 -15.88
C VAL A 281 -1.59 -25.51 -15.55
N LEU A 282 -1.48 -25.09 -14.29
CA LEU A 282 -0.47 -24.13 -13.83
C LEU A 282 0.83 -24.78 -13.33
N ILE A 283 0.95 -26.12 -13.31
CA ILE A 283 2.20 -26.84 -12.96
C ILE A 283 3.45 -26.28 -13.69
N PRO A 284 3.40 -25.91 -14.99
CA PRO A 284 4.55 -25.35 -15.68
C PRO A 284 4.98 -23.96 -15.17
N CYS A 285 4.18 -23.31 -14.33
CA CYS A 285 4.42 -21.99 -13.79
C CYS A 285 4.77 -22.07 -12.30
N PRO A 286 6.05 -22.31 -11.95
CA PRO A 286 6.46 -22.42 -10.56
C PRO A 286 6.20 -21.12 -9.82
N SER A 287 6.10 -21.18 -8.49
CA SER A 287 5.82 -20.04 -7.59
C SER A 287 6.97 -19.01 -7.50
N ASN A 288 7.77 -18.84 -8.57
CA ASN A 288 8.78 -17.80 -8.68
C ASN A 288 8.09 -16.45 -8.88
N ILE A 289 8.05 -15.65 -7.81
CA ILE A 289 7.40 -14.34 -7.82
C ILE A 289 8.24 -13.38 -8.66
N ALA A 290 7.68 -12.95 -9.79
CA ALA A 290 8.22 -11.91 -10.67
C ALA A 290 7.93 -10.50 -10.15
N THR A 291 6.89 -10.31 -9.34
CA THR A 291 6.54 -9.05 -8.67
C THR A 291 5.27 -9.23 -7.81
N GLY A 292 5.00 -8.29 -6.90
CA GLY A 292 3.78 -8.20 -6.10
C GLY A 292 3.28 -6.76 -5.93
N TRP A 293 2.16 -6.58 -5.23
CA TRP A 293 1.50 -5.28 -5.04
C TRP A 293 2.39 -4.22 -4.37
N ALA A 294 2.81 -3.22 -5.16
CA ALA A 294 3.26 -1.87 -4.79
C ALA A 294 3.56 -1.09 -6.08
N ILE A 295 3.68 0.24 -6.03
CA ILE A 295 4.38 0.98 -7.10
C ILE A 295 5.86 0.90 -6.77
N ASN A 296 6.62 0.18 -7.58
CA ASN A 296 8.07 0.13 -7.43
C ASN A 296 8.72 0.53 -8.75
N GLU A 297 9.49 1.60 -8.70
CA GLU A 297 10.53 1.84 -9.68
C GLU A 297 11.74 0.97 -9.34
N PHE A 298 12.28 0.33 -10.37
CA PHE A 298 13.48 -0.46 -10.23
C PHE A 298 14.72 0.43 -10.21
N PRO A 299 15.81 0.02 -9.53
CA PRO A 299 17.05 0.80 -9.45
C PRO A 299 17.59 1.20 -10.82
N ASP A 300 18.13 2.42 -10.97
CA ASP A 300 18.57 2.96 -12.27
C ASP A 300 19.57 2.07 -13.04
N ILE A 301 20.33 1.22 -12.32
CA ILE A 301 21.32 0.31 -12.89
C ILE A 301 20.75 -1.03 -13.37
N ALA A 302 19.51 -1.38 -13.02
CA ALA A 302 18.93 -2.69 -13.28
C ALA A 302 17.47 -2.61 -13.74
N GLY A 303 17.06 -3.51 -14.63
CA GLY A 303 15.68 -3.59 -15.10
C GLY A 303 15.21 -5.03 -15.22
N TYR A 304 13.91 -5.24 -15.10
CA TYR A 304 13.35 -6.58 -15.22
C TYR A 304 13.22 -6.97 -16.70
N PRO A 305 13.91 -8.02 -17.17
CA PRO A 305 13.93 -8.39 -18.57
C PRO A 305 12.57 -8.92 -19.06
N VAL A 306 12.13 -8.44 -20.23
CA VAL A 306 10.91 -8.91 -20.89
C VAL A 306 11.08 -8.95 -22.41
N GLY A 307 10.43 -9.93 -23.04
CA GLY A 307 10.34 -10.06 -24.51
C GLY A 307 11.66 -10.41 -25.20
N GLY A 308 11.60 -10.46 -26.53
CA GLY A 308 12.74 -10.83 -27.38
C GLY A 308 13.38 -12.18 -27.02
N ASP A 309 14.68 -12.16 -26.71
CA ASP A 309 15.48 -13.33 -26.34
C ASP A 309 15.39 -13.70 -24.86
N PHE A 310 14.59 -12.99 -24.06
CA PHE A 310 14.32 -13.40 -22.69
C PHE A 310 13.51 -14.70 -22.66
N GLU A 311 13.91 -15.62 -21.79
CA GLU A 311 13.42 -17.00 -21.81
C GLU A 311 11.98 -17.17 -21.31
N ILE A 312 11.51 -16.26 -20.45
CA ILE A 312 10.17 -16.28 -19.87
C ILE A 312 9.16 -15.67 -20.85
N LYS A 313 8.24 -16.53 -21.34
CA LYS A 313 7.21 -16.16 -22.33
C LYS A 313 5.82 -15.94 -21.74
N TYR A 314 5.54 -16.63 -20.63
CA TYR A 314 4.25 -16.62 -19.98
C TYR A 314 4.40 -16.24 -18.52
N TYR A 315 3.37 -15.57 -18.02
CA TYR A 315 3.26 -15.12 -16.64
C TYR A 315 1.89 -15.52 -16.11
N VAL A 316 1.80 -15.83 -14.82
CA VAL A 316 0.52 -15.98 -14.12
C VAL A 316 0.34 -14.78 -13.23
N VAL A 317 -0.76 -14.04 -13.39
CA VAL A 317 -1.18 -13.06 -12.37
C VAL A 317 -2.24 -13.70 -11.51
N GLN A 318 -1.96 -13.76 -10.21
CA GLN A 318 -2.88 -14.15 -9.16
C GLN A 318 -3.43 -12.90 -8.48
N MET A 319 -4.73 -12.74 -8.54
CA MET A 319 -5.50 -11.70 -7.87
C MET A 319 -6.20 -12.30 -6.66
N HIS A 320 -5.94 -11.75 -5.48
CA HIS A 320 -6.61 -12.15 -4.24
C HIS A 320 -7.65 -11.09 -3.85
N TYR A 321 -8.91 -11.51 -3.78
CA TYR A 321 -10.02 -10.71 -3.28
C TYR A 321 -10.40 -11.14 -1.85
N ASN A 322 -10.53 -10.16 -0.97
CA ASN A 322 -11.09 -10.31 0.37
C ASN A 322 -12.46 -9.62 0.43
N ASN A 323 -13.53 -10.36 0.17
CA ASN A 323 -14.92 -9.88 0.09
C ASN A 323 -15.70 -10.26 1.36
N MET A 324 -15.28 -9.69 2.50
CA MET A 324 -15.85 -9.94 3.84
C MET A 324 -17.37 -9.73 3.94
N HIS A 325 -17.95 -8.93 3.04
CA HIS A 325 -19.38 -8.62 3.01
C HIS A 325 -20.17 -9.45 2.00
N LEU A 326 -19.53 -10.44 1.35
CA LEU A 326 -20.15 -11.37 0.39
C LEU A 326 -20.94 -10.65 -0.72
N MET A 327 -20.41 -9.52 -1.18
CA MET A 327 -21.04 -8.71 -2.22
C MET A 327 -21.10 -9.50 -3.53
N SER A 328 -22.21 -9.38 -4.25
CA SER A 328 -22.45 -10.03 -5.54
C SER A 328 -22.54 -9.03 -6.68
N ASN A 329 -22.50 -9.52 -7.92
CA ASN A 329 -22.59 -8.72 -9.16
C ASN A 329 -21.51 -7.64 -9.30
N ARG A 330 -20.33 -7.88 -8.74
CA ARG A 330 -19.16 -7.02 -8.94
C ARG A 330 -18.35 -7.57 -10.10
N THR A 331 -17.92 -6.67 -10.97
CA THR A 331 -16.93 -6.98 -12.00
C THR A 331 -15.65 -6.25 -11.72
N ASP A 332 -14.54 -6.82 -12.16
CA ASP A 332 -13.21 -6.26 -11.95
C ASP A 332 -12.41 -6.22 -13.26
N SER A 333 -11.64 -5.16 -13.40
CA SER A 333 -10.63 -5.02 -14.44
C SER A 333 -9.29 -4.57 -13.84
N SER A 334 -8.95 -5.06 -12.64
CA SER A 334 -7.67 -4.79 -12.00
C SER A 334 -6.54 -5.60 -12.65
N GLY A 335 -5.28 -5.24 -12.38
CA GLY A 335 -4.10 -5.90 -12.95
C GLY A 335 -2.78 -5.23 -12.59
N ILE A 336 -1.73 -5.60 -13.31
CA ILE A 336 -0.37 -5.05 -13.15
C ILE A 336 0.08 -4.42 -14.47
N ARG A 337 0.68 -3.23 -14.42
CA ARG A 337 1.34 -2.57 -15.55
C ARG A 337 2.84 -2.58 -15.37
N PHE A 338 3.56 -2.94 -16.43
CA PHE A 338 5.00 -2.72 -16.58
C PHE A 338 5.28 -1.51 -17.47
N TYR A 339 6.14 -0.61 -17.02
CA TYR A 339 6.68 0.49 -17.81
C TYR A 339 8.05 0.09 -18.38
N LEU A 340 8.21 0.18 -19.70
CA LEU A 340 9.40 -0.28 -20.40
C LEU A 340 10.35 0.89 -20.67
N GLY A 341 11.59 0.75 -20.24
CA GLY A 341 12.67 1.68 -20.57
C GLY A 341 12.99 1.67 -22.07
N ASN A 342 13.48 2.79 -22.58
CA ASN A 342 13.87 2.92 -23.99
C ASN A 342 15.16 2.14 -24.31
N GLU A 343 16.04 2.01 -23.32
CA GLU A 343 17.32 1.32 -23.42
C GLU A 343 17.41 0.21 -22.37
N LEU A 344 18.27 -0.79 -22.62
CA LEU A 344 18.62 -1.79 -21.62
C LEU A 344 19.49 -1.14 -20.54
N ARG A 345 19.19 -1.44 -19.27
CA ARG A 345 20.04 -1.10 -18.13
C ARG A 345 21.20 -2.10 -18.01
N GLN A 346 22.17 -1.78 -17.16
CA GLN A 346 23.41 -2.55 -17.04
C GLN A 346 23.18 -3.99 -16.57
N TYR A 347 22.20 -4.21 -15.71
CA TYR A 347 21.92 -5.51 -15.11
C TYR A 347 20.47 -5.93 -15.26
N ASP A 348 20.24 -7.24 -15.30
CA ASP A 348 18.90 -7.81 -15.18
C ASP A 348 18.51 -7.93 -13.71
N ILE A 349 17.23 -7.69 -13.44
CA ILE A 349 16.62 -8.01 -12.15
C ILE A 349 16.21 -9.48 -12.15
N GLY A 350 16.53 -10.16 -11.07
CA GLY A 350 15.98 -11.46 -10.72
C GLY A 350 15.45 -11.43 -9.29
N TYR A 351 14.57 -12.38 -8.98
CA TYR A 351 13.98 -12.52 -7.66
C TYR A 351 14.49 -13.77 -6.96
N LEU A 352 14.77 -13.64 -5.67
CA LEU A 352 15.12 -14.75 -4.79
C LEU A 352 14.14 -14.77 -3.63
N THR A 353 13.26 -15.77 -3.63
CA THR A 353 12.36 -16.01 -2.50
C THR A 353 13.11 -16.82 -1.44
N LEU A 354 13.17 -16.28 -0.22
CA LEU A 354 13.74 -16.95 0.95
C LEU A 354 12.63 -17.19 1.96
N GLY A 355 12.57 -18.40 2.53
CA GLY A 355 11.57 -18.73 3.52
C GLY A 355 11.27 -20.22 3.59
N GLN A 356 10.18 -20.55 4.27
CA GLN A 356 9.59 -21.87 4.25
C GLN A 356 8.50 -21.95 3.18
N ASP A 357 8.19 -23.17 2.77
CA ASP A 357 7.03 -23.41 1.91
C ASP A 357 5.73 -22.99 2.63
N SER A 358 4.72 -22.59 1.87
CA SER A 358 3.40 -22.21 2.40
C SER A 358 2.51 -23.43 2.72
N ASP A 359 3.01 -24.64 2.53
CA ASP A 359 2.31 -25.88 2.90
C ASP A 359 1.95 -25.86 4.40
N ALA A 360 0.73 -26.27 4.73
CA ALA A 360 0.25 -26.39 6.12
C ALA A 360 1.11 -27.33 6.99
N THR A 361 1.94 -28.18 6.37
CA THR A 361 2.93 -29.02 7.05
C THR A 361 4.27 -28.32 7.30
N ALA A 362 4.56 -27.22 6.60
CA ALA A 362 5.80 -26.46 6.74
C ALA A 362 5.73 -25.42 7.86
N ILE A 363 4.56 -24.79 8.06
CA ILE A 363 4.35 -23.78 9.11
C ILE A 363 3.13 -24.16 9.95
N ALA A 364 3.38 -24.61 11.19
CA ALA A 364 2.33 -24.87 12.17
C ALA A 364 2.62 -24.06 13.45
N ILE A 365 1.73 -23.11 13.77
CA ILE A 365 1.81 -22.31 14.99
C ILE A 365 0.90 -22.96 16.05
N PRO A 366 1.45 -23.49 17.15
CA PRO A 366 0.63 -24.06 18.21
C PRO A 366 -0.34 -23.02 18.79
N PRO A 367 -1.57 -23.41 19.14
CA PRO A 367 -2.48 -22.51 19.83
C PRO A 367 -1.89 -22.11 21.18
N TYR A 368 -2.09 -20.86 21.58
CA TYR A 368 -1.63 -20.26 22.85
C TYR A 368 -0.11 -20.03 22.99
N ASP A 369 0.67 -20.22 21.93
CA ASP A 369 2.07 -19.77 21.94
C ASP A 369 2.14 -18.25 21.74
N ASP A 370 2.69 -17.52 22.72
CA ASP A 370 2.90 -16.07 22.65
C ASP A 370 3.96 -15.68 21.60
N ARG A 371 4.87 -16.61 21.27
CA ARG A 371 5.92 -16.41 20.26
C ARG A 371 6.46 -17.75 19.74
N LEU A 372 6.35 -17.96 18.43
CA LEU A 372 7.06 -19.01 17.70
C LEU A 372 8.14 -18.39 16.81
N VAL A 373 9.34 -18.97 16.80
CA VAL A 373 10.42 -18.58 15.87
C VAL A 373 10.59 -19.70 14.85
N ILE A 374 10.47 -19.37 13.57
CA ILE A 374 10.68 -20.28 12.45
C ILE A 374 11.87 -19.78 11.66
N ASP A 375 12.97 -20.52 11.71
CA ASP A 375 14.16 -20.20 10.95
C ASP A 375 14.13 -20.88 9.57
N SER A 376 14.55 -20.14 8.54
CA SER A 376 14.72 -20.62 7.17
C SER A 376 16.15 -20.36 6.71
N TYR A 377 16.75 -21.31 6.00
CA TYR A 377 18.17 -21.24 5.63
C TYR A 377 18.36 -21.43 4.13
N CYS A 378 19.16 -20.55 3.51
CA CYS A 378 19.74 -20.78 2.20
C CYS A 378 21.19 -21.26 2.40
N PRO A 379 21.44 -22.59 2.40
CA PRO A 379 22.73 -23.12 2.78
C PRO A 379 23.81 -22.75 1.76
N ALA A 380 25.07 -22.63 2.23
CA ALA A 380 26.20 -22.25 1.39
C ALA A 380 26.40 -23.16 0.16
N LEU A 381 25.93 -24.40 0.21
CA LEU A 381 25.95 -25.31 -0.95
C LEU A 381 25.08 -24.82 -2.11
N VAL A 382 23.94 -24.18 -1.81
CA VAL A 382 22.99 -23.65 -2.81
C VAL A 382 23.49 -22.33 -3.39
N THR A 383 24.19 -21.51 -2.60
CA THR A 383 24.78 -20.25 -3.07
C THR A 383 26.17 -20.41 -3.70
N LYS A 384 26.75 -21.62 -3.64
CA LYS A 384 28.05 -21.90 -4.25
C LYS A 384 27.90 -21.93 -5.76
N VAL A 385 28.37 -20.88 -6.41
CA VAL A 385 28.48 -20.81 -7.87
C VAL A 385 29.38 -21.96 -8.33
N SER A 386 28.83 -22.94 -9.04
CA SER A 386 29.61 -23.99 -9.67
C SER A 386 30.36 -23.37 -10.85
N ASN A 387 31.69 -23.29 -10.75
CA ASN A 387 32.57 -23.02 -11.89
C ASN A 387 32.62 -24.25 -12.80
N LEU A 388 31.50 -24.57 -13.48
CA LEU A 388 31.46 -25.60 -14.52
C LEU A 388 31.53 -24.96 -15.90
#